data_AF-A0A1E4CJF0-F1
#
_entry.id   AF-A0A1E4CJF0-F1
#
_cell.length_a   1.000
_cell.length_b   1.000
_cell.length_c   1.000
_cell.angle_alpha   90.00
_cell.angle_beta   90.00
_cell.angle_gamma   90.00
#
_symmetry.space_group_name_H-M   'P 1'
#
loop_
_entity.id
_entity.type
_entity.pdbx_description
1 polymer ?
#
loop_
_entity_poly.entity_id
_entity_poly.type
_entity_poly.pdbx_seq_one_letter_code
_entity_poly.pdbx_strand_id
1 'polypeptide(L)'
;MSEPRPGLSPRIAVAFASAGFVALVIAGFGMLSLLTDTEVLPVTGLGQAPGIVGVVLATLAFVGVTARAATRGHPRYTAVVPTVAATFLAYLAGVVLGAVFSGGDPARAISAAGAFATSWFAVVLASAALICGWAAIALVRTRASRPRWPWENDEP
;
A
#
# COMPACT_ATOMS: atom_id res chain seq x y z
N MET A 1 30.65 10.65 25.82
CA MET A 1 29.80 11.18 24.74
C MET A 1 29.35 10.01 23.88
N SER A 2 28.10 9.57 24.02
CA SER A 2 27.56 8.46 23.23
C SER A 2 27.37 8.93 21.78
N GLU A 3 28.01 8.28 20.81
CA GLU A 3 27.80 8.59 19.40
C GLU A 3 26.29 8.50 19.05
N PRO A 4 25.75 9.44 18.25
CA PRO A 4 24.38 9.35 17.76
C PRO A 4 24.23 8.06 16.96
N ARG A 5 23.48 7.08 17.51
CA ARG A 5 23.29 5.79 16.85
C ARG A 5 22.55 5.99 15.52
N PRO A 6 22.92 5.26 14.46
CA PRO A 6 22.21 5.31 13.19
C PRO A 6 20.77 4.82 13.38
N GLY A 7 19.80 5.62 12.94
CA GLY A 7 18.39 5.24 12.97
C GLY A 7 18.07 4.09 12.02
N LEU A 8 16.82 3.61 12.08
CA LEU A 8 16.33 2.52 11.23
C LEU A 8 16.61 2.77 9.73
N SER A 9 17.17 1.77 9.06
CA SER A 9 17.51 1.84 7.62
C SER A 9 16.26 2.11 6.76
N PRO A 10 16.31 3.02 5.77
CA PRO A 10 15.18 3.28 4.87
C PRO A 10 14.60 2.03 4.21
N ARG A 11 15.43 1.02 3.93
CA ARG A 11 14.99 -0.24 3.31
C ARG A 11 14.09 -1.05 4.25
N ILE A 12 14.43 -1.08 5.54
CA ILE A 12 13.64 -1.80 6.55
C ILE A 12 12.30 -1.08 6.77
N ALA A 13 12.30 0.25 6.79
CA ALA A 13 11.07 1.04 6.93
C ALA A 13 10.10 0.75 5.79
N VAL A 14 10.62 0.70 4.55
CA VAL A 14 9.82 0.38 3.36
C VAL A 14 9.32 -1.05 3.42
N ALA A 15 10.16 -2.03 3.78
CA ALA A 15 9.75 -3.42 3.88
C ALA A 15 8.62 -3.61 4.91
N PHE A 16 8.76 -3.03 6.10
CA PHE A 16 7.74 -3.06 7.14
C PHE A 16 6.43 -2.40 6.68
N ALA A 17 6.52 -1.21 6.11
CA ALA A 17 5.35 -0.50 5.60
C ALA A 17 4.66 -1.25 4.44
N SER A 18 5.43 -1.96 3.61
CA SER A 18 4.88 -2.75 2.49
C SER A 18 4.13 -3.97 3.00
N ALA A 19 4.68 -4.67 4.00
CA ALA A 19 3.98 -5.76 4.67
C ALA A 19 2.69 -5.28 5.35
N GLY A 20 2.75 -4.15 6.06
CA GLY A 20 1.59 -3.51 6.65
C GLY A 20 0.53 -3.10 5.62
N PHE A 21 0.96 -2.54 4.48
CA PHE A 21 0.07 -2.16 3.39
C PHE A 21 -0.70 -3.35 2.83
N VAL A 22 0.01 -4.43 2.49
CA VAL A 22 -0.62 -5.66 1.98
C VAL A 22 -1.57 -6.25 3.01
N ALA A 23 -1.17 -6.32 4.28
CA ALA A 23 -2.01 -6.81 5.36
C ALA A 23 -3.29 -5.98 5.53
N LEU A 24 -3.18 -4.65 5.54
CA LEU A 24 -4.33 -3.74 5.66
C LEU A 24 -5.26 -3.81 4.45
N VAL A 25 -4.72 -3.96 3.23
CA VAL A 25 -5.54 -4.12 2.02
C VAL A 25 -6.31 -5.42 2.08
N ILE A 26 -5.65 -6.55 2.36
CA ILE A 26 -6.31 -7.86 2.44
C ILE A 26 -7.37 -7.87 3.55
N ALA A 27 -7.00 -7.44 4.76
CA ALA A 27 -7.92 -7.40 5.89
C ALA A 27 -9.07 -6.41 5.67
N GLY A 28 -8.78 -5.23 5.15
CA GLY A 28 -9.77 -4.19 4.90
C GLY A 28 -10.74 -4.57 3.78
N PHE A 29 -10.25 -5.12 2.67
CA PHE A 29 -11.11 -5.62 1.59
C PHE A 29 -11.94 -6.81 2.06
N GLY A 30 -11.34 -7.75 2.80
CA GLY A 30 -12.06 -8.89 3.36
C GLY A 30 -13.16 -8.47 4.32
N MET A 31 -12.84 -7.61 5.29
CA MET A 31 -13.82 -7.12 6.26
C MET A 31 -14.95 -6.32 5.59
N LEU A 32 -14.59 -5.42 4.66
CA LEU A 32 -15.60 -4.65 3.94
C LEU A 32 -16.51 -5.57 3.13
N SER A 33 -15.94 -6.54 2.40
CA SER A 33 -16.70 -7.52 1.63
C SER A 33 -17.66 -8.35 2.51
N LEU A 34 -17.23 -8.78 3.71
CA LEU A 34 -18.09 -9.47 4.67
C LEU A 34 -19.21 -8.58 5.23
N LEU A 35 -18.94 -7.29 5.44
CA LEU A 35 -19.91 -6.35 6.00
C LEU A 35 -20.95 -5.89 4.96
N THR A 36 -20.54 -5.70 3.72
CA THR A 36 -21.41 -5.19 2.65
C THR A 36 -21.99 -6.28 1.77
N ASP A 37 -21.54 -7.54 1.93
CA ASP A 37 -21.87 -8.68 1.06
C ASP A 37 -21.62 -8.36 -0.43
N THR A 38 -20.61 -7.52 -0.69
CA THR A 38 -20.22 -7.12 -2.04
C THR A 38 -18.82 -7.62 -2.37
N GLU A 39 -18.62 -8.06 -3.60
CA GLU A 39 -17.29 -8.34 -4.13
C GLU A 39 -16.52 -7.04 -4.41
N VAL A 40 -15.18 -7.11 -4.29
CA VAL A 40 -14.28 -5.97 -4.57
C VAL A 40 -14.40 -5.50 -6.02
N LEU A 41 -14.64 -6.44 -6.95
CA LEU A 41 -14.90 -6.19 -8.36
C LEU A 41 -16.18 -6.96 -8.75
N PRO A 42 -17.38 -6.37 -8.59
CA PRO A 42 -18.65 -7.06 -8.79
C PRO A 42 -19.01 -7.16 -10.29
N VAL A 43 -18.13 -7.73 -11.10
CA VAL A 43 -18.35 -7.90 -12.54
C VAL A 43 -18.37 -9.37 -12.91
N THR A 44 -19.57 -9.84 -13.23
CA THR A 44 -19.83 -11.20 -13.68
C THR A 44 -18.99 -11.51 -14.94
N GLY A 45 -18.14 -12.53 -14.84
CA GLY A 45 -17.34 -13.04 -15.96
C GLY A 45 -15.89 -12.53 -16.06
N LEU A 46 -15.44 -11.63 -15.18
CA LEU A 46 -14.05 -11.15 -15.19
C LEU A 46 -13.08 -12.01 -14.35
N GLY A 47 -13.59 -12.98 -13.56
CA GLY A 47 -12.77 -13.84 -12.72
C GLY A 47 -11.94 -13.08 -11.67
N GLN A 48 -11.03 -13.78 -10.99
CA GLN A 48 -10.20 -13.17 -9.93
C GLN A 48 -8.94 -12.47 -10.46
N ALA A 49 -8.54 -12.75 -11.71
CA ALA A 49 -7.27 -12.28 -12.26
C ALA A 49 -7.11 -10.74 -12.25
N PRO A 50 -8.12 -9.92 -12.65
CA PRO A 50 -8.01 -8.46 -12.62
C PRO A 50 -7.72 -7.90 -11.22
N GLY A 51 -8.37 -8.46 -10.19
CA GLY A 51 -8.16 -8.04 -8.80
C GLY A 51 -6.75 -8.36 -8.31
N ILE A 52 -6.25 -9.57 -8.63
CA ILE A 52 -4.89 -9.99 -8.26
C ILE A 52 -3.85 -9.08 -8.93
N VAL A 53 -3.96 -8.87 -10.24
CA VAL A 53 -3.05 -7.99 -10.99
C VAL A 53 -3.11 -6.55 -10.46
N GLY A 54 -4.32 -6.06 -10.16
CA GLY A 54 -4.53 -4.77 -9.51
C GLY A 54 -3.75 -4.63 -8.20
N VAL A 55 -3.91 -5.57 -7.27
CA VAL A 55 -3.20 -5.54 -5.97
C VAL A 55 -1.68 -5.66 -6.13
N VAL A 56 -1.21 -6.51 -7.04
CA VAL A 56 0.21 -6.67 -7.33
C VAL A 56 0.81 -5.36 -7.85
N LEU A 57 0.21 -4.73 -8.86
CA LEU A 57 0.71 -3.47 -9.40
C LEU A 57 0.62 -2.33 -8.38
N ALA A 58 -0.45 -2.26 -7.59
CA ALA A 58 -0.60 -1.30 -6.51
C ALA A 58 0.53 -1.43 -5.47
N THR A 59 0.87 -2.67 -5.10
CA THR A 59 1.94 -2.98 -4.15
C THR A 59 3.30 -2.58 -4.72
N LEU A 60 3.58 -2.92 -5.98
CA LEU A 60 4.84 -2.54 -6.64
C LEU A 60 5.00 -1.02 -6.74
N ALA A 61 3.93 -0.30 -7.09
CA ALA A 61 3.92 1.16 -7.11
C ALA A 61 4.13 1.75 -5.72
N PHE A 62 3.45 1.22 -4.70
CA PHE A 62 3.63 1.62 -3.31
C PHE A 62 5.09 1.48 -2.87
N VAL A 63 5.68 0.31 -3.09
CA VAL A 63 7.08 0.01 -2.74
C VAL A 63 8.02 0.95 -3.48
N GLY A 64 7.88 1.08 -4.80
CA GLY A 64 8.79 1.86 -5.63
C GLY A 64 8.78 3.36 -5.29
N VAL A 65 7.59 3.96 -5.17
CA VAL A 65 7.46 5.39 -4.87
C VAL A 65 7.88 5.69 -3.44
N THR A 66 7.50 4.85 -2.48
CA THR A 66 7.88 5.02 -1.06
C THR A 66 9.37 4.80 -0.85
N ALA A 67 9.98 3.80 -1.50
CA ALA A 67 11.43 3.60 -1.46
C ALA A 67 12.19 4.79 -2.01
N ARG A 68 11.76 5.34 -3.14
CA ARG A 68 12.35 6.55 -3.73
C ARG A 68 12.18 7.76 -2.82
N ALA A 69 11.05 7.90 -2.14
CA ALA A 69 10.81 8.99 -1.20
C ALA A 69 11.67 8.86 0.08
N ALA A 70 11.77 7.64 0.63
CA ALA A 70 12.46 7.35 1.87
C ALA A 70 14.00 7.39 1.73
N THR A 71 14.53 7.11 0.54
CA THR A 71 15.98 7.14 0.27
C THR A 71 16.50 8.51 -0.12
N ARG A 72 15.63 9.51 -0.35
CA ARG A 72 16.06 10.89 -0.55
C ARG A 72 16.63 11.45 0.75
N GLY A 73 17.72 12.21 0.66
CA GLY A 73 18.41 12.78 1.83
C GLY A 73 17.54 13.66 2.75
N HIS A 74 16.39 14.13 2.26
CA HIS A 74 15.40 14.89 3.04
C HIS A 74 13.97 14.34 2.82
N PRO A 75 13.56 13.27 3.54
CA PRO A 75 12.22 12.71 3.44
C PRO A 75 11.18 13.75 3.91
N ARG A 76 10.18 14.03 3.05
CA ARG A 76 9.07 14.95 3.37
C ARG A 76 7.77 14.16 3.45
N TYR A 77 6.92 14.47 4.42
CA TYR A 77 5.58 13.87 4.53
C TYR A 77 4.70 14.13 3.30
N THR A 78 4.97 15.20 2.55
CA THR A 78 4.28 15.48 1.29
C THR A 78 4.51 14.41 0.22
N ALA A 79 5.56 13.58 0.36
CA ALA A 79 5.80 12.45 -0.54
C ALA A 79 4.78 11.32 -0.40
N VAL A 80 3.94 11.31 0.65
CA VAL A 80 2.83 10.34 0.76
C VAL A 80 1.77 10.59 -0.31
N VAL A 81 1.54 11.84 -0.70
CA VAL A 81 0.54 12.20 -1.73
C VAL A 81 0.81 11.49 -3.07
N PRO A 82 2.01 11.61 -3.67
CA PRO A 82 2.31 10.86 -4.89
C PRO A 82 2.38 9.34 -4.67
N THR A 83 2.71 8.85 -3.46
CA THR A 83 2.60 7.41 -3.15
C THR A 83 1.17 6.93 -3.27
N VAL A 84 0.22 7.57 -2.58
CA VAL A 84 -1.20 7.19 -2.60
C VAL A 84 -1.75 7.27 -4.02
N ALA A 85 -1.46 8.37 -4.74
CA ALA A 85 -1.89 8.54 -6.12
C ALA A 85 -1.32 7.45 -7.04
N ALA A 86 -0.02 7.15 -6.95
CA ALA A 86 0.60 6.12 -7.78
C ALA A 86 0.07 4.71 -7.46
N THR A 87 -0.11 4.37 -6.18
CA THR A 87 -0.70 3.10 -5.76
C THR A 87 -2.12 2.93 -6.29
N PHE A 88 -2.93 3.99 -6.18
CA PHE A 88 -4.31 3.97 -6.66
C PHE A 88 -4.39 3.83 -8.18
N LEU A 89 -3.63 4.64 -8.93
CA LEU A 89 -3.58 4.57 -10.38
C LEU A 89 -3.04 3.21 -10.87
N ALA A 90 -2.04 2.66 -10.19
CA ALA A 90 -1.49 1.35 -10.51
C ALA A 90 -2.49 0.22 -10.25
N TYR A 91 -3.34 0.32 -9.22
CA TYR A 91 -4.44 -0.61 -9.01
C TYR A 91 -5.42 -0.58 -10.20
N LEU A 92 -5.91 0.60 -10.58
CA LEU A 92 -6.85 0.76 -11.69
C LEU A 92 -6.25 0.25 -13.01
N ALA A 93 -5.00 0.61 -13.30
CA ALA A 93 -4.28 0.10 -14.46
C ALA A 93 -4.14 -1.43 -14.40
N GLY A 94 -3.86 -2.00 -13.22
CA GLY A 94 -3.74 -3.44 -13.04
C GLY A 94 -5.05 -4.19 -13.22
N VAL A 95 -6.18 -3.61 -12.83
CA VAL A 95 -7.51 -4.18 -13.11
C VAL A 95 -7.76 -4.23 -14.62
N VAL A 96 -7.51 -3.13 -15.33
CA VAL A 96 -7.69 -3.08 -16.80
C VAL A 96 -6.73 -4.05 -17.49
N LEU A 97 -5.45 -4.04 -17.14
CA LEU A 97 -4.45 -4.94 -17.71
C LEU A 97 -4.76 -6.40 -17.42
N GLY A 98 -5.11 -6.72 -16.17
CA GLY A 98 -5.44 -8.09 -15.77
C GLY A 98 -6.64 -8.64 -16.53
N ALA A 99 -7.66 -7.80 -16.78
CA ALA A 99 -8.80 -8.16 -17.62
C ALA A 99 -8.43 -8.39 -19.09
N VAL A 100 -7.59 -7.51 -19.67
CA VAL A 100 -7.12 -7.65 -21.06
C VAL A 100 -6.30 -8.94 -21.22
N PHE A 101 -5.39 -9.23 -20.29
CA PHE A 101 -4.56 -10.43 -20.33
C PHE A 101 -5.34 -11.71 -20.08
N SER A 102 -6.47 -11.66 -19.36
CA SER A 102 -7.36 -12.81 -19.19
C SER A 102 -8.35 -13.00 -20.35
N GLY A 103 -8.27 -12.20 -21.40
CA GLY A 103 -9.20 -12.24 -22.55
C GLY A 103 -10.58 -11.64 -22.26
N GLY A 104 -10.70 -10.84 -21.19
CA GLY A 104 -11.93 -10.14 -20.82
C GLY A 104 -12.18 -8.90 -21.69
N ASP A 105 -13.44 -8.44 -21.69
CA ASP A 105 -13.85 -7.23 -22.41
C ASP A 105 -13.23 -5.97 -21.77
N PRO A 106 -12.37 -5.21 -22.49
CA PRO A 106 -11.72 -4.00 -21.97
C PRO A 106 -12.72 -2.93 -21.54
N ALA A 107 -13.86 -2.81 -22.22
CA ALA A 107 -14.88 -1.81 -21.88
C ALA A 107 -15.50 -2.11 -20.51
N ARG A 108 -15.78 -3.40 -20.23
CA ARG A 108 -16.23 -3.84 -18.91
C ARG A 108 -15.18 -3.60 -17.84
N ALA A 109 -13.90 -3.87 -18.15
CA ALA A 109 -12.80 -3.64 -17.21
C ALA A 109 -12.65 -2.16 -16.84
N ILE A 110 -12.77 -1.25 -17.81
CA ILE A 110 -12.76 0.20 -17.56
C ILE A 110 -13.96 0.61 -16.71
N SER A 111 -15.16 0.07 -16.99
CA SER A 111 -16.35 0.35 -16.17
C SER A 111 -16.17 -0.16 -14.73
N ALA A 112 -15.54 -1.33 -14.55
CA ALA A 112 -15.25 -1.93 -13.26
C ALA A 112 -14.25 -1.07 -12.47
N ALA A 113 -13.20 -0.60 -13.13
CA ALA A 113 -12.24 0.32 -12.53
C ALA A 113 -12.90 1.64 -12.11
N GLY A 114 -13.83 2.18 -12.91
CA GLY A 114 -14.61 3.37 -12.57
C GLY A 114 -15.55 3.15 -11.37
N ALA A 115 -16.25 2.01 -11.33
CA ALA A 115 -17.09 1.63 -10.20
C ALA A 115 -16.26 1.43 -8.93
N PHE A 116 -15.12 0.76 -9.02
CA PHE A 116 -14.19 0.63 -7.90
C PHE A 116 -13.74 2.00 -7.39
N ALA A 117 -13.38 2.92 -8.29
CA ALA A 117 -12.87 4.24 -7.92
C ALA A 117 -13.86 5.09 -7.11
N THR A 118 -15.16 4.80 -7.21
CA THR A 118 -16.23 5.48 -6.46
C THR A 118 -16.72 4.67 -5.26
N SER A 119 -16.13 3.50 -4.99
CA SER A 119 -16.53 2.58 -3.93
C SER A 119 -15.81 2.83 -2.60
N TRP A 120 -16.31 2.21 -1.53
CA TRP A 120 -15.61 2.18 -0.24
C TRP A 120 -14.28 1.41 -0.29
N PHE A 121 -14.11 0.45 -1.22
CA PHE A 121 -12.85 -0.25 -1.40
C PHE A 121 -11.72 0.69 -1.85
N ALA A 122 -12.04 1.69 -2.67
CA ALA A 122 -11.09 2.75 -3.03
C ALA A 122 -10.62 3.54 -1.80
N VAL A 123 -11.54 3.86 -0.89
CA VAL A 123 -11.23 4.56 0.37
C VAL A 123 -10.31 3.72 1.25
N VAL A 124 -10.57 2.41 1.37
CA VAL A 124 -9.72 1.47 2.12
C VAL A 124 -8.32 1.40 1.51
N LEU A 125 -8.20 1.24 0.20
CA LEU A 125 -6.92 1.18 -0.50
C LEU A 125 -6.10 2.46 -0.29
N ALA A 126 -6.74 3.62 -0.48
CA ALA A 126 -6.11 4.92 -0.30
C ALA A 126 -5.68 5.15 1.15
N SER A 127 -6.51 4.77 2.13
CA SER A 127 -6.22 4.90 3.55
C SER A 127 -5.06 3.99 3.98
N ALA A 128 -5.02 2.75 3.50
CA ALA A 128 -3.92 1.83 3.76
C ALA A 128 -2.60 2.38 3.19
N ALA A 129 -2.61 2.86 1.94
CA ALA A 129 -1.43 3.49 1.33
C ALA A 129 -0.99 4.76 2.08
N LEU A 130 -1.93 5.57 2.55
CA LEU A 130 -1.68 6.78 3.33
C LEU A 130 -0.99 6.44 4.65
N ILE A 131 -1.59 5.54 5.45
CA ILE A 131 -1.10 5.16 6.78
C ILE A 131 0.29 4.52 6.66
N CYS A 132 0.46 3.55 5.77
CA CYS A 132 1.72 2.84 5.61
C CYS A 132 2.81 3.73 5.00
N GLY A 133 2.48 4.54 3.99
CA GLY A 133 3.42 5.46 3.37
C GLY A 133 3.89 6.54 4.35
N TRP A 134 2.96 7.07 5.16
CA TRP A 134 3.28 8.01 6.24
C TRP A 134 4.17 7.37 7.29
N ALA A 135 3.85 6.15 7.74
CA ALA A 135 4.65 5.42 8.72
C ALA A 135 6.07 5.15 8.22
N ALA A 136 6.24 4.74 6.95
CA ALA A 136 7.56 4.55 6.35
C ALA A 136 8.41 5.83 6.42
N ILE A 137 7.83 6.97 6.02
CA ILE A 137 8.53 8.27 6.04
C ILE A 137 8.80 8.70 7.48
N ALA A 138 7.85 8.50 8.40
CA ALA A 138 8.01 8.83 9.80
C ALA A 138 9.19 8.06 10.42
N LEU A 139 9.28 6.75 10.22
CA LEU A 139 10.36 5.90 10.74
C LEU A 139 11.75 6.38 10.32
N VAL A 140 11.90 6.76 9.05
CA VAL A 140 13.18 7.27 8.52
C VAL A 140 13.46 8.68 9.04
N ARG A 141 12.45 9.55 9.03
CA ARG A 141 12.61 10.96 9.39
C ARG A 141 12.90 11.18 10.87
N THR A 142 12.30 10.38 11.76
CA THR A 142 12.52 10.47 13.22
C THR A 142 13.76 9.72 13.69
N ARG A 143 14.46 9.03 12.78
CA ARG A 143 15.57 8.12 13.10
C ARG A 143 15.16 7.14 14.20
N ALA A 144 13.98 6.52 14.04
CA ALA A 144 13.42 5.62 15.03
C ALA A 144 14.46 4.55 15.42
N SER A 145 14.70 4.43 16.72
CA SER A 145 15.59 3.41 17.28
C SER A 145 14.86 2.08 17.40
N ARG A 146 15.60 0.97 17.45
CA ARG A 146 15.04 -0.34 17.82
C ARG A 146 14.30 -0.21 19.17
N PRO A 147 13.03 -0.62 19.27
CA PRO A 147 12.32 -0.65 20.55
C PRO A 147 13.12 -1.52 21.52
N ARG A 148 13.39 -0.99 22.71
CA ARG A 148 13.94 -1.78 23.82
C ARG A 148 12.84 -2.06 24.79
N TRP A 149 12.76 -3.30 25.21
CA TRP A 149 11.84 -3.66 26.26
C TRP A 149 12.47 -3.43 27.63
N PRO A 150 11.68 -3.13 28.68
CA PRO A 150 12.22 -2.83 30.01
C PRO A 150 13.15 -3.92 30.55
N TRP A 151 12.91 -5.19 30.17
CA TRP A 151 13.71 -6.35 30.56
C TRP A 151 14.98 -6.58 29.71
N GLU A 152 15.22 -5.78 28.66
CA GLU A 152 16.44 -5.85 27.84
C GLU A 152 17.56 -4.91 28.36
N ASN A 153 17.34 -4.24 29.49
CA ASN A 153 18.38 -3.45 30.15
C ASN A 153 19.03 -4.32 31.22
N ASP A 154 20.30 -4.67 31.03
CA ASP A 154 21.11 -5.42 32.02
C ASP A 154 21.54 -4.55 33.22
N GLU A 155 20.97 -3.35 33.39
CA GLU A 155 21.29 -2.42 34.48
C GLU A 155 20.14 -2.42 35.51
N PRO A 156 20.40 -2.80 36.77
CA PRO A 156 19.46 -2.64 37.88
C PRO A 156 19.29 -1.19 38.32
#